data_AF-B1G5M7-F1
#
_entry.id   AF-B1G5M7-F1
#
_cell.length_a   1.000
_cell.length_b   1.000
_cell.length_c   1.000
_cell.angle_alpha   90.00
_cell.angle_beta   90.00
_cell.angle_gamma   90.00
#
_symmetry.space_group_name_H-M   'P 1'
#
loop_
_entity.id
_entity.type
_entity.pdbx_description
1 polymer ?
#
loop_
_entity_poly.entity_id
_entity_poly.type
_entity_poly.pdbx_seq_one_letter_code
_entity_poly.pdbx_strand_id
1 'polypeptide(L)'
;MDSDIFFIEGTELGSLKEHPLCAFVPASAGVAVRDAIAQPVVLLDAMILDGRARVREARRLDLACPCRVFDAVRDEHPVLLVTNEAREHPMTTAQRAVMAAHFVNLITSRPAWLDSYDRGLADRLRTQRGRAPLLLACGISTRTYQRVQGIHDNDLLQAVADQRVPLRLALGMWHLSAATRRRLLNLPRGEGQKVSIEHATSRARGRRRQLYLPGIDNARGERVLAWTSAHEIARYTVPEAQQPWPAARNNSDAAEPPTGDSNE
;
A
#
# COMPACT_ATOMS: atom_id res chain seq x y z
N MET A 1 10.12 11.31 20.71
CA MET A 1 10.28 10.61 22.00
C MET A 1 11.04 9.33 21.67
N ASP A 2 12.16 9.06 22.31
CA ASP A 2 12.88 7.81 22.09
C ASP A 2 12.11 6.69 22.80
N SER A 3 11.25 5.99 22.07
CA SER A 3 10.64 4.75 22.56
C SER A 3 11.71 3.67 22.51
N ASP A 4 12.15 3.19 23.67
CA ASP A 4 13.14 2.13 23.76
C ASP A 4 12.67 0.87 23.02
N ILE A 5 13.56 0.28 22.21
CA ILE A 5 13.32 -1.01 21.58
C ILE A 5 13.70 -2.09 22.60
N PHE A 6 12.77 -2.99 22.88
CA PHE A 6 13.03 -4.18 23.69
C PHE A 6 12.69 -5.44 22.89
N PHE A 7 13.12 -6.60 23.36
CA PHE A 7 12.89 -7.87 22.71
C PHE A 7 11.89 -8.70 23.51
N ILE A 8 10.91 -9.29 22.83
CA ILE A 8 10.00 -10.28 23.41
C ILE A 8 10.45 -11.66 22.92
N GLU A 9 10.62 -12.60 23.84
CA GLU A 9 11.02 -13.98 23.54
C GLU A 9 9.91 -14.76 22.81
N GLY A 10 10.30 -15.80 22.07
CA GLY A 10 9.38 -16.61 21.24
C GLY A 10 8.17 -17.17 22.02
N THR A 11 8.38 -17.57 23.27
CA THR A 11 7.36 -18.09 24.19
C THR A 11 6.35 -17.01 24.61
N GLU A 12 6.83 -15.82 24.95
CA GLU A 12 6.01 -14.68 25.33
C GLU A 12 5.24 -14.09 24.14
N LEU A 13 5.83 -14.14 22.94
CA LEU A 13 5.16 -13.72 21.72
C LEU A 13 3.83 -14.43 21.55
N GLY A 14 3.72 -15.72 21.89
CA GLY A 14 2.48 -16.51 21.76
C GLY A 14 1.27 -15.94 22.51
N SER A 15 1.51 -15.16 23.58
CA SER A 15 0.47 -14.56 24.42
C SER A 15 -0.07 -13.23 23.89
N LEU A 16 0.66 -12.57 22.98
CA LEU A 16 0.29 -11.26 22.44
C LEU A 16 -0.99 -11.34 21.60
N LYS A 17 -1.94 -10.48 21.95
CA LYS A 17 -3.22 -10.31 21.24
C LYS A 17 -3.11 -9.21 20.20
N GLU A 18 -3.89 -9.33 19.13
CA GLU A 18 -4.04 -8.28 18.12
C GLU A 18 -4.88 -7.13 18.66
N HIS A 19 -4.37 -5.91 18.54
CA HIS A 19 -5.10 -4.69 18.91
C HIS A 19 -6.30 -4.50 17.95
N PRO A 20 -7.50 -4.11 18.39
CA PRO A 20 -8.65 -3.93 17.49
C PRO A 20 -8.38 -3.02 16.28
N LEU A 21 -7.62 -1.94 16.49
CA LEU A 21 -7.18 -1.03 15.42
C LEU A 21 -6.24 -1.65 14.38
N CYS A 22 -5.58 -2.78 14.65
CA CYS A 22 -4.67 -3.39 13.69
C CYS A 22 -5.39 -3.80 12.40
N ALA A 23 -6.70 -4.09 12.47
CA ALA A 23 -7.52 -4.42 11.31
C ALA A 23 -7.52 -3.31 10.24
N PHE A 24 -7.28 -2.07 10.64
CA PHE A 24 -7.22 -0.91 9.75
C PHE A 24 -5.81 -0.62 9.20
N VAL A 25 -4.80 -1.26 9.79
CA VAL A 25 -3.40 -1.15 9.36
C VAL A 25 -3.15 -2.18 8.25
N PRO A 26 -2.76 -1.77 7.03
CA PRO A 26 -2.43 -2.69 5.95
C PRO A 26 -1.30 -3.62 6.38
N ALA A 27 -1.46 -4.93 6.18
CA ALA A 27 -0.39 -5.88 6.49
C ALA A 27 0.87 -5.58 5.65
N SER A 28 2.05 -5.71 6.26
CA SER A 28 3.31 -5.74 5.52
C SER A 28 3.31 -6.98 4.62
N ALA A 29 3.48 -6.78 3.31
CA ALA A 29 3.55 -7.89 2.37
C ALA A 29 4.93 -8.56 2.49
N GLY A 30 4.96 -9.90 2.57
CA GLY A 30 6.18 -10.72 2.53
C GLY A 30 7.25 -10.30 3.55
N VAL A 31 7.25 -10.91 4.73
CA VAL A 31 8.29 -10.65 5.73
C VAL A 31 9.47 -11.57 5.46
N ALA A 32 10.61 -10.99 5.10
CA ALA A 32 11.87 -11.73 5.10
C ALA A 32 12.23 -12.07 6.56
N VAL A 33 12.92 -13.21 6.78
CA VAL A 33 13.40 -13.58 8.13
C VAL A 33 14.22 -12.46 8.77
N ARG A 34 15.04 -11.77 7.97
CA ARG A 34 15.78 -10.57 8.40
C ARG A 34 14.86 -9.49 8.98
N ASP A 35 13.74 -9.22 8.32
CA ASP A 35 12.81 -8.16 8.72
C ASP A 35 12.06 -8.53 10.01
N ALA A 36 11.86 -9.82 10.29
CA ALA A 36 11.26 -10.29 11.53
C ALA A 36 12.13 -10.02 12.78
N ILE A 37 13.45 -9.92 12.59
CA ILE A 37 14.44 -9.72 13.66
C ILE A 37 14.93 -8.27 13.72
N ALA A 38 14.97 -7.57 12.58
CA ALA A 38 15.54 -6.23 12.50
C ALA A 38 14.53 -5.11 12.77
N GLN A 39 13.25 -5.32 12.44
CA GLN A 39 12.25 -4.25 12.49
C GLN A 39 11.29 -4.42 13.67
N PRO A 40 11.15 -3.41 14.55
CA PRO A 40 10.29 -3.52 15.70
C PRO A 40 8.81 -3.70 15.33
N VAL A 41 8.12 -4.58 16.03
CA VAL A 41 6.65 -4.67 16.07
C VAL A 41 6.13 -3.50 16.91
N VAL A 42 5.01 -2.91 16.49
CA VAL A 42 4.37 -1.82 17.26
C VAL A 42 3.34 -2.44 18.16
N LEU A 43 3.53 -2.26 19.45
CA LEU A 43 2.55 -2.59 20.46
C LEU A 43 1.88 -1.30 20.94
N LEU A 44 0.55 -1.31 20.99
CA LEU A 44 -0.25 -0.28 21.62
C LEU A 44 -1.01 -0.95 22.78
N ASP A 45 -0.84 -0.44 24.00
CA ASP A 45 -1.43 -1.03 25.21
C ASP A 45 -1.11 -2.53 25.36
N ALA A 46 0.15 -2.90 25.09
CA ALA A 46 0.66 -4.27 25.06
C ALA A 46 -0.03 -5.22 24.04
N MET A 47 -0.78 -4.67 23.07
CA MET A 47 -1.42 -5.41 21.99
C MET A 47 -0.79 -5.06 20.63
N ILE A 48 -0.76 -6.01 19.69
CA ILE A 48 -0.13 -5.82 18.39
C ILE A 48 -0.95 -4.84 17.55
N LEU A 49 -0.41 -3.64 17.31
CA LEU A 49 -0.98 -2.64 16.41
C LEU A 49 -0.47 -2.82 14.98
N ASP A 50 0.84 -3.03 14.83
CA ASP A 50 1.49 -3.27 13.53
C ASP A 50 2.62 -4.31 13.65
N GLY A 51 2.89 -5.03 12.56
CA GLY A 51 3.92 -6.07 12.52
C GLY A 51 3.40 -7.50 12.72
N ARG A 52 2.09 -7.75 12.55
CA ARG A 52 1.48 -9.10 12.68
C ARG A 52 2.20 -10.18 11.87
N ALA A 53 2.63 -9.86 10.66
CA ALA A 53 3.38 -10.80 9.82
C ALA A 53 4.78 -11.09 10.41
N ARG A 54 5.44 -10.11 11.02
CA ARG A 54 6.72 -10.28 11.73
C ARG A 54 6.54 -11.13 12.98
N VAL A 55 5.50 -10.88 13.78
CA VAL A 55 5.18 -11.72 14.95
C VAL A 55 4.91 -13.16 14.53
N ARG A 56 4.12 -13.39 13.48
CA ARG A 56 3.83 -14.73 12.98
C ARG A 56 5.10 -15.46 12.53
N GLU A 57 5.98 -14.76 11.83
CA GLU A 57 7.22 -15.33 11.31
C GLU A 57 8.25 -15.58 12.42
N ALA A 58 8.40 -14.65 13.36
CA ALA A 58 9.24 -14.83 14.55
C ALA A 58 8.78 -16.02 15.40
N ARG A 59 7.47 -16.16 15.63
CA ARG A 59 6.89 -17.35 16.30
C ARG A 59 7.16 -18.64 15.54
N ARG A 60 7.03 -18.62 14.20
CA ARG A 60 7.28 -19.79 13.34
C ARG A 60 8.73 -20.27 13.42
N LEU A 61 9.66 -19.34 13.62
CA LEU A 61 11.10 -19.58 13.66
C LEU A 61 11.68 -19.67 15.08
N ASP A 62 10.83 -19.51 16.11
CA ASP A 62 11.23 -19.43 17.51
C ASP A 62 12.32 -18.36 17.78
N LEU A 63 12.12 -17.19 17.19
CA LEU A 63 13.03 -16.04 17.31
C LEU A 63 12.45 -14.97 18.22
N ALA A 64 13.34 -14.32 18.99
CA ALA A 64 12.99 -13.09 19.67
C ALA A 64 12.60 -12.01 18.65
N CYS A 65 11.58 -11.22 18.97
CA CYS A 65 11.10 -10.17 18.08
C CYS A 65 11.28 -8.79 18.74
N PRO A 66 11.96 -7.85 18.08
CA PRO A 66 12.03 -6.48 18.59
C PRO A 66 10.64 -5.87 18.64
N CYS A 67 10.35 -5.12 19.69
CA CYS A 67 9.08 -4.48 19.94
C CYS A 67 9.31 -3.03 20.40
N ARG A 68 8.39 -2.15 19.99
CA ARG A 68 8.22 -0.81 20.57
C ARG A 68 6.84 -0.76 21.20
N VAL A 69 6.79 -0.42 22.48
CA VAL A 69 5.53 -0.27 23.21
C VAL A 69 5.17 1.20 23.27
N PHE A 70 3.92 1.44 22.93
CA PHE A 70 3.24 2.69 23.10
C PHE A 70 2.04 2.47 24.01
N ASP A 71 1.74 3.49 24.80
CA ASP A 71 0.63 3.61 25.70
C ASP A 71 -0.36 4.60 25.07
N ALA A 72 -1.58 4.15 24.79
CA ALA A 72 -2.59 5.00 24.19
C ALA A 72 -2.83 6.26 25.01
N VAL A 73 -2.69 6.19 26.35
CA VAL A 73 -2.84 7.30 27.30
C VAL A 73 -1.76 8.37 27.12
N ARG A 74 -0.52 7.97 26.83
CA ARG A 74 0.65 8.85 26.86
C ARG A 74 1.15 9.25 25.48
N ASP A 75 1.00 8.37 24.50
CA ASP A 75 1.62 8.52 23.20
C ASP A 75 0.71 9.16 22.16
N GLU A 76 1.32 9.51 21.02
CA GLU A 76 0.64 10.11 19.89
C GLU A 76 -0.43 9.17 19.28
N HIS A 77 -1.24 9.74 18.39
CA HIS A 77 -2.31 9.04 17.71
C HIS A 77 -1.80 7.74 17.02
N PRO A 78 -2.52 6.60 17.08
CA PRO A 78 -2.07 5.31 16.52
C PRO A 78 -1.66 5.39 15.04
N VAL A 79 -2.36 6.23 14.25
CA VAL A 79 -1.97 6.55 12.88
C VAL A 79 -0.54 7.10 12.78
N LEU A 80 -0.16 8.07 13.62
CA LEU A 80 1.19 8.65 13.63
C LEU A 80 2.24 7.61 13.99
N LEU A 81 1.96 6.77 14.98
CA LEU A 81 2.83 5.66 15.38
C LEU A 81 3.11 4.71 14.21
N VAL A 82 2.07 4.36 13.45
CA VAL A 82 2.20 3.41 12.34
C VAL A 82 2.78 4.05 11.07
N THR A 83 2.54 5.35 10.82
CA THR A 83 3.03 6.03 9.61
C THR A 83 4.44 6.57 9.73
N ASN A 84 4.84 7.03 10.91
CA ASN A 84 6.07 7.82 11.08
C ASN A 84 7.18 7.03 11.76
N GLU A 85 6.86 6.11 12.66
CA GLU A 85 7.84 5.59 13.62
C GLU A 85 8.32 4.16 13.31
N ALA A 86 7.50 3.32 12.66
CA ALA A 86 7.63 1.86 12.85
C ALA A 86 8.03 0.98 11.66
N ARG A 87 8.14 1.53 10.43
CA ARG A 87 8.38 0.72 9.23
C ARG A 87 9.62 1.17 8.47
N GLU A 88 10.63 0.30 8.42
CA GLU A 88 11.74 0.44 7.47
C GLU A 88 11.26 0.30 6.02
N HIS A 89 10.19 -0.48 5.78
CA HIS A 89 9.47 -0.48 4.50
C HIS A 89 8.28 0.47 4.53
N PRO A 90 8.41 1.71 4.06
CA PRO A 90 7.35 2.70 4.15
C PRO A 90 6.10 2.22 3.41
N MET A 91 4.94 2.43 4.04
CA MET A 91 3.65 2.18 3.38
C MET A 91 3.57 2.97 2.08
N THR A 92 3.04 2.35 1.03
CA THR A 92 2.75 3.09 -0.21
C THR A 92 1.68 4.16 0.02
N THR A 93 1.64 5.18 -0.83
CA THR A 93 0.60 6.23 -0.77
C THR A 93 -0.82 5.64 -0.80
N ALA A 94 -1.03 4.53 -1.53
CA ALA A 94 -2.32 3.84 -1.59
C ALA A 94 -2.66 3.17 -0.24
N GLN A 95 -1.72 2.48 0.37
CA GLN A 95 -1.89 1.87 1.70
C GLN A 95 -2.20 2.92 2.77
N ARG A 96 -1.44 4.02 2.80
CA ARG A 96 -1.70 5.13 3.74
C ARG A 96 -3.07 5.75 3.51
N ALA A 97 -3.53 5.84 2.25
CA ALA A 97 -4.85 6.36 1.92
C ALA A 97 -5.99 5.42 2.35
N VAL A 98 -5.83 4.10 2.18
CA VAL A 98 -6.79 3.10 2.66
C VAL A 98 -6.87 3.12 4.19
N MET A 99 -5.73 3.10 4.86
CA MET A 99 -5.65 3.22 6.33
C MET A 99 -6.33 4.49 6.82
N ALA A 100 -6.01 5.65 6.22
CA ALA A 100 -6.64 6.91 6.59
C ALA A 100 -8.17 6.90 6.39
N ALA A 101 -8.66 6.31 5.31
CA ALA A 101 -10.09 6.15 5.08
C ALA A 101 -10.75 5.30 6.17
N HIS A 102 -10.12 4.21 6.58
CA HIS A 102 -10.62 3.39 7.68
C HIS A 102 -10.65 4.14 9.02
N PHE A 103 -9.58 4.85 9.38
CA PHE A 103 -9.56 5.62 10.62
C PHE A 103 -10.59 6.75 10.61
N VAL A 104 -10.73 7.51 9.51
CA VAL A 104 -11.77 8.54 9.43
C VAL A 104 -13.16 7.94 9.56
N ASN A 105 -13.42 6.79 8.92
CA ASN A 105 -14.70 6.08 9.05
C ASN A 105 -14.93 5.56 10.47
N LEU A 106 -13.89 5.11 11.18
CA LEU A 106 -13.97 4.67 12.57
C LEU A 106 -14.34 5.82 13.50
N ILE A 107 -13.63 6.96 13.37
CA ILE A 107 -13.88 8.19 14.14
C ILE A 107 -15.30 8.72 13.91
N THR A 108 -15.77 8.63 12.66
CA THR A 108 -17.09 9.13 12.26
C THR A 108 -18.21 8.19 12.68
N SER A 109 -18.04 6.88 12.49
CA SER A 109 -19.09 5.88 12.76
C SER A 109 -19.23 5.55 14.24
N ARG A 110 -18.19 5.79 15.05
CA ARG A 110 -18.18 5.59 16.51
C ARG A 110 -18.82 4.27 16.92
N PRO A 111 -18.24 3.14 16.49
CA PRO A 111 -18.78 1.85 16.90
C PRO A 111 -18.66 1.71 18.42
N ALA A 112 -19.67 1.12 19.06
CA ALA A 112 -19.75 1.05 20.52
C ALA A 112 -18.52 0.44 21.20
N TRP A 113 -17.82 -0.49 20.51
CA TRP A 113 -16.60 -1.08 21.04
C TRP A 113 -15.45 -0.08 21.20
N LEU A 114 -15.43 1.01 20.41
CA LEU A 114 -14.39 2.04 20.48
C LEU A 114 -14.45 2.79 21.82
N ASP A 115 -15.66 3.12 22.28
CA ASP A 115 -15.88 3.78 23.57
C ASP A 115 -15.57 2.86 24.75
N SER A 116 -15.79 1.55 24.57
CA SER A 116 -15.44 0.51 25.55
C SER A 116 -13.93 0.27 25.66
N TYR A 117 -13.18 0.55 24.59
CA TYR A 117 -11.76 0.22 24.48
C TYR A 117 -10.90 1.26 25.21
N ASP A 118 -11.14 2.56 24.97
CA ASP A 118 -10.59 3.65 25.77
C ASP A 118 -11.34 4.94 25.44
N ARG A 119 -12.09 5.50 26.41
CA ARG A 119 -12.76 6.80 26.25
C ARG A 119 -11.75 7.89 25.88
N GLY A 120 -10.52 7.81 26.40
CA GLY A 120 -9.43 8.72 26.08
C GLY A 120 -8.96 8.59 24.64
N LEU A 121 -8.84 7.37 24.10
CA LEU A 121 -8.50 7.13 22.69
C LEU A 121 -9.60 7.63 21.76
N ALA A 122 -10.87 7.35 22.05
CA ALA A 122 -12.00 7.86 21.28
C ALA A 122 -12.07 9.40 21.30
N ASP A 123 -11.81 10.02 22.45
CA ASP A 123 -11.75 11.47 22.57
C ASP A 123 -10.49 12.08 21.93
N ARG A 124 -9.34 11.39 21.93
CA ARG A 124 -8.13 11.79 21.17
C ARG A 124 -8.33 11.72 19.67
N LEU A 125 -8.93 10.63 19.21
CA LEU A 125 -9.41 10.42 17.85
C LEU A 125 -10.38 11.55 17.42
N ARG A 126 -11.15 12.10 18.36
CA ARG A 126 -12.08 13.23 18.15
C ARG A 126 -11.41 14.61 18.23
N THR A 127 -10.49 14.81 19.18
CA THR A 127 -9.86 16.11 19.49
C THR A 127 -8.76 16.48 18.50
N GLN A 128 -8.17 15.52 17.80
CA GLN A 128 -7.41 15.78 16.58
C GLN A 128 -8.36 16.14 15.42
N ARG A 129 -8.69 17.43 15.40
CA ARG A 129 -9.68 18.15 14.59
C ARG A 129 -9.78 17.71 13.12
N GLY A 130 -10.74 16.84 12.84
CA GLY A 130 -11.28 16.63 11.49
C GLY A 130 -10.38 15.84 10.55
N ARG A 131 -10.87 15.61 9.34
CA ARG A 131 -10.19 14.79 8.33
C ARG A 131 -8.77 15.28 8.02
N ALA A 132 -8.55 16.60 7.95
CA ALA A 132 -7.33 17.18 7.37
C ALA A 132 -6.03 16.87 8.14
N PRO A 133 -5.94 17.01 9.48
CA PRO A 133 -4.76 16.61 10.25
C PRO A 133 -4.42 15.12 10.10
N LEU A 134 -5.42 14.24 10.03
CA LEU A 134 -5.20 12.81 9.83
C LEU A 134 -4.63 12.52 8.43
N LEU A 135 -5.14 13.19 7.39
CA LEU A 135 -4.57 13.09 6.05
C LEU A 135 -3.12 13.60 6.01
N LEU A 136 -2.83 14.69 6.73
CA LEU A 136 -1.49 15.26 6.83
C LEU A 136 -0.54 14.28 7.54
N ALA A 137 -0.95 13.70 8.67
CA ALA A 137 -0.23 12.66 9.39
C ALA A 137 0.11 11.46 8.49
N CYS A 138 -0.84 11.04 7.66
CA CYS A 138 -0.63 9.98 6.67
C CYS A 138 0.17 10.41 5.44
N GLY A 139 0.53 11.69 5.29
CA GLY A 139 1.19 12.22 4.09
C GLY A 139 0.38 11.97 2.82
N ILE A 140 -0.95 12.17 2.86
CA ILE A 140 -1.85 11.95 1.73
C ILE A 140 -2.68 13.20 1.40
N SER A 141 -2.95 13.39 0.11
CA SER A 141 -3.83 14.48 -0.34
C SER A 141 -5.31 14.14 -0.13
N THR A 142 -6.15 15.17 0.04
CA THR A 142 -7.61 15.06 0.05
C THR A 142 -8.14 14.37 -1.22
N ARG A 143 -7.49 14.59 -2.37
CA ARG A 143 -7.88 13.95 -3.65
C ARG A 143 -7.63 12.44 -3.62
N THR A 144 -6.49 12.00 -3.09
CA THR A 144 -6.20 10.56 -2.94
C THR A 144 -7.18 9.91 -1.98
N TYR A 145 -7.48 10.57 -0.86
CA TYR A 145 -8.49 10.12 0.09
C TYR A 145 -9.88 9.97 -0.56
N GLN A 146 -10.35 10.98 -1.31
CA GLN A 146 -11.64 10.94 -1.99
C GLN A 146 -11.73 9.79 -3.00
N ARG A 147 -10.62 9.47 -3.67
CA ARG A 147 -10.55 8.31 -4.58
C ARG A 147 -10.79 7.00 -3.81
N VAL A 148 -10.10 6.81 -2.69
CA VAL A 148 -10.31 5.61 -1.85
C VAL A 148 -11.76 5.53 -1.35
N GLN A 149 -12.32 6.64 -0.88
CA GLN A 149 -13.72 6.72 -0.42
C GLN A 149 -14.75 6.40 -1.53
N GLY A 150 -14.40 6.62 -2.80
CA GLY A 150 -15.25 6.24 -3.93
C GLY A 150 -15.27 4.73 -4.22
N ILE A 151 -14.52 3.92 -3.49
CA ILE A 151 -14.52 2.45 -3.60
C ILE A 151 -15.35 1.90 -2.44
N HIS A 152 -16.58 1.48 -2.72
CA HIS A 152 -17.47 0.88 -1.71
C HIS A 152 -17.37 -0.65 -1.61
N ASP A 153 -16.40 -1.25 -2.31
CA ASP A 153 -16.16 -2.70 -2.31
C ASP A 153 -14.95 -3.01 -1.41
N ASN A 154 -15.21 -3.65 -0.27
CA ASN A 154 -14.18 -3.98 0.71
C ASN A 154 -13.13 -4.96 0.18
N ASP A 155 -13.52 -5.92 -0.67
CA ASP A 155 -12.58 -6.88 -1.28
C ASP A 155 -11.59 -6.14 -2.18
N LEU A 156 -12.07 -5.11 -2.86
CA LEU A 156 -11.27 -4.27 -3.74
C LEU A 156 -10.37 -3.29 -2.98
N LEU A 157 -10.87 -2.69 -1.90
CA LEU A 157 -10.04 -1.88 -0.99
C LEU A 157 -8.91 -2.71 -0.39
N GLN A 158 -9.20 -3.93 0.05
CA GLN A 158 -8.19 -4.86 0.55
C GLN A 158 -7.18 -5.21 -0.54
N ALA A 159 -7.62 -5.46 -1.78
CA ALA A 159 -6.71 -5.71 -2.90
C ALA A 159 -5.76 -4.52 -3.19
N VAL A 160 -6.22 -3.29 -2.98
CA VAL A 160 -5.37 -2.09 -3.07
C VAL A 160 -4.38 -2.03 -1.90
N ALA A 161 -4.83 -2.31 -0.67
CA ALA A 161 -3.98 -2.35 0.52
C ALA A 161 -2.89 -3.42 0.43
N ASP A 162 -3.21 -4.58 -0.15
CA ASP A 162 -2.29 -5.69 -0.42
C ASP A 162 -1.36 -5.43 -1.63
N GLN A 163 -1.49 -4.26 -2.28
CA GLN A 163 -0.80 -3.90 -3.51
C GLN A 163 -1.03 -4.87 -4.68
N ARG A 164 -2.11 -5.66 -4.64
CA ARG A 164 -2.51 -6.54 -5.76
C ARG A 164 -3.06 -5.75 -6.93
N VAL A 165 -3.75 -4.64 -6.64
CA VAL A 165 -4.36 -3.78 -7.66
C VAL A 165 -3.97 -2.32 -7.39
N PRO A 166 -3.42 -1.60 -8.38
CA PRO A 166 -3.21 -0.17 -8.26
C PRO A 166 -4.53 0.58 -8.01
N LEU A 167 -4.51 1.59 -7.13
CA LEU A 167 -5.69 2.39 -6.79
C LEU A 167 -6.43 2.93 -8.03
N ARG A 168 -5.68 3.33 -9.08
CA ARG A 168 -6.26 3.81 -10.34
C ARG A 168 -7.11 2.75 -11.04
N LEU A 169 -6.67 1.50 -11.05
CA LEU A 169 -7.40 0.39 -11.67
C LEU A 169 -8.63 0.02 -10.84
N ALA A 170 -8.49 -0.01 -9.51
CA ALA A 170 -9.59 -0.27 -8.59
C ALA A 170 -10.77 0.70 -8.82
N LEU A 171 -10.50 2.01 -8.99
CA LEU A 171 -11.54 2.98 -9.35
C LEU A 171 -12.30 2.64 -10.64
N GLY A 172 -11.61 2.05 -11.63
CA GLY A 172 -12.22 1.60 -12.87
C GLY A 172 -13.08 0.36 -12.72
N MET A 173 -12.75 -0.50 -11.74
CA MET A 173 -13.45 -1.75 -11.49
C MET A 173 -14.85 -1.56 -10.90
N TRP A 174 -15.17 -0.38 -10.38
CA TRP A 174 -16.52 -0.04 -9.89
C TRP A 174 -17.62 -0.36 -10.92
N HIS A 175 -17.35 -0.21 -12.21
CA HIS A 175 -18.32 -0.46 -13.28
C HIS A 175 -18.51 -1.94 -13.64
N LEU A 176 -17.71 -2.84 -13.06
CA LEU A 176 -17.80 -4.27 -13.31
C LEU A 176 -18.81 -4.90 -12.38
N SER A 177 -19.39 -6.04 -12.75
CA SER A 177 -20.21 -6.83 -11.81
C SER A 177 -19.34 -7.40 -10.68
N ALA A 178 -19.93 -7.67 -9.52
CA ALA A 178 -19.22 -8.28 -8.39
C ALA A 178 -18.55 -9.62 -8.78
N ALA A 179 -19.23 -10.44 -9.60
CA ALA A 179 -18.67 -11.69 -10.11
C ALA A 179 -17.43 -11.47 -10.98
N THR A 180 -17.46 -10.49 -11.89
CA THR A 180 -16.29 -10.14 -12.71
C THR A 180 -15.15 -9.59 -11.87
N ARG A 181 -15.44 -8.73 -10.89
CA ARG A 181 -14.41 -8.21 -9.97
C ARG A 181 -13.72 -9.34 -9.21
N ARG A 182 -14.48 -10.23 -8.58
CA ARG A 182 -13.91 -11.40 -7.86
C ARG A 182 -13.04 -12.27 -8.76
N ARG A 183 -13.52 -12.59 -9.98
CA ARG A 183 -12.73 -13.36 -10.95
C ARG A 183 -11.39 -12.69 -11.27
N LEU A 184 -11.39 -11.38 -11.50
CA LEU A 184 -10.16 -10.62 -11.82
C LEU A 184 -9.21 -10.52 -10.61
N LEU A 185 -9.75 -10.36 -9.40
CA LEU A 185 -8.95 -10.31 -8.18
C LEU A 185 -8.29 -11.66 -7.82
N ASN A 186 -8.86 -12.76 -8.30
CA ASN A 186 -8.33 -14.11 -8.11
C ASN A 186 -7.32 -14.55 -9.19
N LEU A 187 -7.06 -13.72 -10.20
CA LEU A 187 -6.00 -14.01 -11.17
C LEU A 187 -4.61 -13.99 -10.48
N PRO A 188 -3.63 -14.77 -10.98
CA PRO A 188 -2.26 -14.70 -10.50
C PRO A 188 -1.72 -13.27 -10.54
N ARG A 189 -1.01 -12.86 -9.49
CA ARG A 189 -0.45 -11.51 -9.39
C ARG A 189 0.58 -11.29 -10.50
N GLY A 190 0.50 -10.15 -11.17
CA GLY A 190 1.47 -9.78 -12.20
C GLY A 190 0.85 -8.94 -13.32
N GLU A 191 1.61 -8.79 -14.41
CA GLU A 191 1.22 -7.91 -15.52
C GLU A 191 -0.05 -8.42 -16.22
N GLY A 192 -0.20 -9.74 -16.37
CA GLY A 192 -1.40 -10.34 -16.96
C GLY A 192 -2.70 -10.02 -16.20
N GLN A 193 -2.64 -9.94 -14.86
CA GLN A 193 -3.78 -9.51 -14.05
C GLN A 193 -4.12 -8.04 -14.29
N LYS A 194 -3.11 -7.16 -14.33
CA LYS A 194 -3.33 -5.72 -14.59
C LYS A 194 -3.95 -5.50 -15.97
N VAL A 195 -3.39 -6.10 -17.01
CA VAL A 195 -3.90 -6.03 -18.38
C VAL A 195 -5.34 -6.55 -18.45
N SER A 196 -5.65 -7.66 -17.77
CA SER A 196 -7.02 -8.20 -17.72
C SER A 196 -8.01 -7.23 -17.06
N ILE A 197 -7.60 -6.58 -15.97
CA ILE A 197 -8.41 -5.55 -15.30
C ILE A 197 -8.60 -4.33 -16.21
N GLU A 198 -7.54 -3.83 -16.83
CA GLU A 198 -7.59 -2.70 -17.76
C GLU A 198 -8.50 -2.98 -18.97
N HIS A 199 -8.39 -4.19 -19.54
CA HIS A 199 -9.22 -4.62 -20.64
C HIS A 199 -10.71 -4.70 -20.21
N ALA A 200 -10.99 -5.31 -19.06
CA ALA A 200 -12.36 -5.45 -18.57
C ALA A 200 -13.00 -4.08 -18.27
N THR A 201 -12.26 -3.20 -17.59
CA THR A 201 -12.73 -1.85 -17.26
C THR A 201 -12.91 -0.98 -18.51
N SER A 202 -12.03 -1.10 -19.50
CA SER A 202 -12.16 -0.40 -20.79
C SER A 202 -13.38 -0.88 -21.58
N ARG A 203 -13.62 -2.19 -21.66
CA ARG A 203 -14.84 -2.74 -22.29
C ARG A 203 -16.11 -2.25 -21.58
N ALA A 204 -16.14 -2.25 -20.26
CA ALA A 204 -17.30 -1.80 -19.49
C ALA A 204 -17.60 -0.31 -19.70
N ARG A 205 -16.56 0.53 -19.78
CA ARG A 205 -16.68 1.96 -20.11
C ARG A 205 -17.11 2.18 -21.57
N GLY A 206 -16.55 1.41 -22.50
CA GLY A 206 -16.88 1.47 -23.93
C GLY A 206 -18.34 1.06 -24.21
N ARG A 207 -18.83 -0.02 -23.61
CA ARG A 207 -20.24 -0.44 -23.70
C ARG A 207 -21.19 0.62 -23.16
N ARG A 208 -20.84 1.33 -22.08
CA ARG A 208 -21.62 2.47 -21.59
C ARG A 208 -21.60 3.64 -22.56
N ARG A 209 -20.47 3.98 -23.19
CA ARG A 209 -20.45 5.02 -24.23
C ARG A 209 -21.30 4.66 -25.45
N GLN A 210 -21.32 3.37 -25.85
CA GLN A 210 -22.18 2.87 -26.93
C GLN A 210 -23.67 2.91 -26.56
N LEU A 211 -24.04 2.58 -25.31
CA LEU A 211 -25.43 2.65 -24.83
C LEU A 211 -25.97 4.09 -24.76
N TYR A 212 -25.11 5.11 -24.69
CA TYR A 212 -25.49 6.52 -24.63
C TYR A 212 -25.36 7.27 -25.98
N LEU A 213 -24.93 6.59 -27.04
CA LEU A 213 -24.88 7.14 -28.40
C LEU A 213 -25.76 6.27 -29.32
N PRO A 214 -27.09 6.46 -29.32
CA PRO A 214 -27.92 5.82 -30.33
C PRO A 214 -27.60 6.47 -31.67
N GLY A 215 -26.93 5.74 -32.58
CA GLY A 215 -26.86 6.12 -33.99
C GLY A 215 -25.48 6.39 -34.61
N ILE A 216 -24.37 5.89 -34.08
CA ILE A 216 -23.09 5.92 -34.82
C ILE A 216 -22.63 4.50 -35.14
N ASP A 217 -22.61 4.20 -36.43
CA ASP A 217 -22.31 2.92 -37.07
C ASP A 217 -21.09 2.19 -36.48
N ASN A 218 -21.35 1.01 -35.92
CA ASN A 218 -20.37 0.15 -35.24
C ASN A 218 -19.24 -0.36 -36.16
N ALA A 219 -19.39 -0.26 -37.48
CA ALA A 219 -18.43 -0.76 -38.47
C ALA A 219 -17.11 0.04 -38.55
N ARG A 220 -17.05 1.26 -38.02
CA ARG A 220 -15.81 2.08 -38.00
C ARG A 220 -14.98 1.84 -36.73
N GLY A 221 -15.63 1.52 -35.61
CA GLY A 221 -14.96 1.20 -34.33
C GLY A 221 -14.25 -0.15 -34.36
N GLU A 222 -14.85 -1.16 -35.00
CA GLU A 222 -14.23 -2.49 -35.14
C GLU A 222 -13.00 -2.48 -36.06
N ARG A 223 -12.99 -1.63 -37.10
CA ARG A 223 -11.83 -1.46 -37.99
C ARG A 223 -10.61 -0.82 -37.31
N VAL A 224 -10.82 0.10 -36.38
CA VAL A 224 -9.71 0.72 -35.59
C VAL A 224 -9.15 -0.26 -34.55
N LEU A 225 -9.98 -1.15 -34.00
CA LEU A 225 -9.58 -2.21 -33.06
C LEU A 225 -8.83 -3.36 -33.74
N ALA A 226 -9.22 -3.74 -34.96
CA ALA A 226 -8.50 -4.74 -35.76
C ALA A 226 -7.12 -4.24 -36.21
N TRP A 227 -7.00 -2.94 -36.53
CA TRP A 227 -5.73 -2.34 -36.96
C TRP A 227 -4.69 -2.20 -35.83
N THR A 228 -5.15 -1.89 -34.61
CA THR A 228 -4.27 -1.77 -33.42
C THR A 228 -3.80 -3.13 -32.89
N SER A 229 -4.65 -4.15 -32.94
CA SER A 229 -4.30 -5.51 -32.49
C SER A 229 -3.28 -6.21 -33.40
N ALA A 230 -3.28 -5.91 -34.71
CA ALA A 230 -2.32 -6.48 -35.66
C ALA A 230 -0.94 -5.78 -35.62
N HIS A 231 -0.89 -4.49 -35.29
CA HIS A 231 0.36 -3.72 -35.26
C HIS A 231 1.16 -3.85 -33.96
N GLU A 232 0.52 -4.15 -32.82
CA GLU A 232 1.25 -4.40 -31.56
C GLU A 232 1.89 -5.78 -31.52
N ILE A 233 1.27 -6.81 -32.11
CA ILE A 233 1.83 -8.18 -32.12
C ILE A 233 3.11 -8.26 -32.99
N ALA A 234 3.19 -7.47 -34.07
CA ALA A 234 4.38 -7.44 -34.93
C ALA A 234 5.61 -6.73 -34.31
N ARG A 235 5.43 -5.93 -33.24
CA ARG A 235 6.54 -5.20 -32.58
C ARG A 235 7.22 -5.98 -31.45
N TYR A 236 6.67 -7.12 -31.03
CA TYR A 236 7.18 -7.90 -29.89
C TYR A 236 7.80 -9.25 -30.27
N THR A 237 7.83 -9.64 -31.54
CA THR A 237 8.67 -10.74 -32.02
C THR A 237 10.03 -10.20 -32.44
N VAL A 238 10.96 -10.11 -31.49
CA VAL A 238 12.40 -9.99 -31.79
C VAL A 238 12.95 -11.42 -31.94
N PRO A 239 13.62 -11.77 -33.05
CA PRO A 239 14.35 -13.02 -33.16
C PRO A 239 15.54 -13.00 -32.20
N GLU A 240 15.66 -14.07 -31.43
CA GLU A 240 16.79 -14.37 -30.56
C GLU A 240 18.12 -14.34 -31.36
N ALA A 241 19.01 -13.40 -31.05
CA ALA A 241 20.40 -13.42 -31.50
C ALA A 241 21.31 -12.81 -30.42
N GLN A 242 22.40 -13.53 -30.18
CA GLN A 242 23.33 -13.46 -29.06
C GLN A 242 24.34 -12.29 -29.10
N GLN A 243 24.82 -11.91 -27.90
CA GLN A 243 26.16 -11.35 -27.54
C GLN A 243 26.49 -9.85 -27.79
N PRO A 244 27.50 -9.27 -27.09
CA PRO A 244 27.62 -9.09 -25.64
C PRO A 244 27.84 -7.60 -25.26
N TRP A 245 27.70 -7.29 -23.98
CA TRP A 245 27.85 -5.94 -23.39
C TRP A 245 29.33 -5.50 -23.35
N PRO A 246 29.71 -4.27 -23.80
CA PRO A 246 31.02 -3.71 -23.51
C PRO A 246 31.03 -3.00 -22.15
N ALA A 247 32.12 -3.22 -21.41
CA ALA A 247 32.36 -2.71 -20.07
C ALA A 247 32.38 -1.17 -19.97
N ALA A 248 31.95 -0.68 -18.82
CA ALA A 248 31.96 0.72 -18.41
C ALA A 248 33.37 1.33 -18.46
N ARG A 249 33.49 2.53 -19.04
CA ARG A 249 34.64 3.42 -18.82
C ARG A 249 34.32 4.40 -17.70
N ASN A 250 35.23 4.45 -16.73
CA ASN A 250 35.19 5.25 -15.51
C ASN A 250 35.29 6.75 -15.78
N ASN A 251 34.58 7.52 -14.96
CA ASN A 251 34.84 8.94 -14.72
C ASN A 251 36.09 9.08 -13.84
N SER A 252 37.08 9.83 -14.32
CA SER A 252 38.13 10.42 -13.47
C SER A 252 38.54 11.75 -14.08
N ASP A 253 37.76 12.79 -13.79
CA ASP A 253 38.23 14.18 -13.85
C ASP A 253 37.84 14.82 -12.51
N ALA A 254 38.58 14.43 -11.48
CA ALA A 254 38.70 15.18 -10.24
C ALA A 254 39.84 16.19 -10.46
N ALA A 255 39.53 17.46 -10.25
CA ALA A 255 40.46 18.57 -10.35
C ALA A 255 41.57 18.45 -9.29
N GLU A 256 42.82 18.54 -9.72
CA GLU A 256 43.97 18.82 -8.85
C GLU A 256 44.22 20.35 -8.80
N PRO A 257 44.62 20.90 -7.63
CA PRO A 257 44.97 22.32 -7.45
C PRO A 257 46.40 22.64 -7.93
N PRO A 258 46.74 23.94 -8.12
CA PRO A 258 47.88 24.37 -8.90
C PRO A 258 49.23 24.20 -8.18
N THR A 259 50.23 23.73 -8.94
CA THR A 259 51.65 23.78 -8.59
C THR A 259 52.18 25.21 -8.77
N GLY A 260 52.59 25.84 -7.67
CA GLY A 260 53.53 26.96 -7.71
C GLY A 260 54.95 26.41 -7.75
N ASP A 261 55.74 26.88 -8.71
CA ASP A 261 57.20 26.80 -8.66
C ASP A 261 57.75 28.22 -8.54
N SER A 262 58.40 28.44 -7.41
CA SER A 262 59.33 29.53 -7.14
C SER A 262 60.71 29.16 -7.68
N ASN A 263 61.24 29.99 -8.56
CA ASN A 263 62.67 30.15 -8.80
C ASN A 263 62.95 31.65 -9.03
N GLU A 264 63.17 32.36 -7.93
CA GLU A 264 64.20 33.40 -7.66
C GLU A 264 63.91 34.08 -6.31
#